data_AF-N4US24-F1
#
_entry.id   AF-N4US24-F1
#
_cell.length_a   1.000
_cell.length_b   1.000
_cell.length_c   1.000
_cell.angle_alpha   90.00
_cell.angle_beta   90.00
_cell.angle_gamma   90.00
#
_symmetry.space_group_name_H-M   'P 1'
#
loop_
_entity.id
_entity.type
_entity.pdbx_description
1 polymer ?
#
loop_
_entity_poly.entity_id
_entity_poly.type
_entity_poly.pdbx_seq_one_letter_code
_entity_poly.pdbx_strand_id
1 'polypeptide(L)'
;MVRNIVVLGGNSHPQLTENVCQILGVPASNRILGKFSGGESRCEIKDSVRGKDVYIIQSGSGNVNDNLIDLCIMISACKTGSAKRVTAVVPLFPYSRQPDWPYNKAGAPLERRPIRFTEHRNASMMLVGDVSNRICILVDDIVDTGNTITRAAKLLKKEGATQVYALVTHGVFSGDAIARINASAIDKMLVTNSVPQNEHRRLCPKLEVLDISAVFAEAIRRVHHGESISVLFQHN
;
A
#
# COMPACT_ATOMS: atom_id res chain seq x y z
N MET A 1 15.47 -0.53 24.55
CA MET A 1 15.72 0.52 23.53
C MET A 1 16.57 -0.10 22.42
N VAL A 2 16.07 -0.09 21.18
CA VAL A 2 16.79 -0.64 20.02
C VAL A 2 17.98 0.29 19.72
N ARG A 3 19.20 -0.24 19.71
CA ARG A 3 20.43 0.54 19.47
C ARG A 3 20.87 0.38 18.02
N ASN A 4 21.51 1.39 17.43
CA ASN A 4 22.04 1.36 16.05
C ASN A 4 20.99 1.18 14.94
N ILE A 5 19.72 1.48 15.23
CA ILE A 5 18.66 1.56 14.24
C ILE A 5 18.42 3.03 13.84
N VAL A 6 18.10 3.26 12.58
CA VAL A 6 17.60 4.54 12.06
C VAL A 6 16.34 4.28 11.25
N VAL A 7 15.27 5.01 11.53
CA VAL A 7 14.04 4.96 10.76
C VAL A 7 13.84 6.30 10.07
N LEU A 8 13.73 6.26 8.75
CA LEU A 8 13.47 7.41 7.88
C LEU A 8 12.10 7.23 7.22
N GLY A 9 11.33 8.30 7.13
CA GLY A 9 10.06 8.30 6.39
C GLY A 9 10.17 9.12 5.11
N GLY A 10 9.67 8.58 4.01
CA GLY A 10 9.43 9.35 2.78
C GLY A 10 8.21 10.28 2.88
N ASN A 11 7.86 10.95 1.78
CA ASN A 11 6.73 11.88 1.72
C ASN A 11 5.36 11.20 1.59
N SER A 12 5.31 9.93 1.17
CA SER A 12 4.04 9.24 0.90
C SER A 12 3.18 9.02 2.13
N HIS A 13 3.78 8.74 3.29
CA HIS A 13 3.04 8.44 4.51
C HIS A 13 3.81 8.79 5.80
N PRO A 14 3.94 10.08 6.15
CA PRO A 14 4.64 10.52 7.36
C PRO A 14 4.04 9.93 8.64
N GLN A 15 2.70 9.90 8.75
CA GLN A 15 2.01 9.37 9.94
C GLN A 15 2.35 7.91 10.26
N LEU A 16 2.46 7.04 9.24
CA LEU A 16 2.84 5.65 9.45
C LEU A 16 4.27 5.54 9.99
N THR A 17 5.17 6.40 9.51
CA THR A 17 6.56 6.47 10.01
C THR A 17 6.57 6.87 11.48
N GLU A 18 5.83 7.91 11.86
CA GLU A 18 5.72 8.38 13.24
C GLU A 18 5.18 7.29 14.18
N ASN A 19 4.09 6.62 13.78
CA ASN A 19 3.50 5.54 14.56
C ASN A 19 4.48 4.37 14.75
N VAL A 20 5.18 3.95 13.69
CA VAL A 20 6.18 2.89 13.76
C VAL A 20 7.34 3.29 14.69
N CYS A 21 7.83 4.52 14.58
CA CYS A 21 8.88 5.05 15.46
C CYS A 21 8.44 5.08 16.93
N GLN A 22 7.20 5.48 17.21
CA GLN A 22 6.62 5.50 18.55
C GLN A 22 6.58 4.10 19.16
N ILE A 23 6.13 3.08 18.40
CA ILE A 23 6.07 1.69 18.86
C ILE A 23 7.48 1.13 19.10
N LEU A 24 8.44 1.45 18.24
CA LEU A 24 9.84 1.04 18.40
C LEU A 24 10.57 1.76 19.54
N GLY A 25 10.01 2.86 20.06
CA GLY A 25 10.64 3.70 21.06
C GLY A 25 11.90 4.41 20.54
N VAL A 26 11.90 4.80 19.26
CA VAL A 26 13.01 5.51 18.60
C VAL A 26 12.52 6.80 17.96
N PRO A 27 13.32 7.87 17.93
CA PRO A 27 12.94 9.09 17.21
C PRO A 27 12.99 8.85 15.69
N ALA A 28 12.04 9.45 14.96
CA ALA A 28 12.13 9.53 13.51
C ALA A 28 13.34 10.37 13.10
N SER A 29 14.13 9.87 12.16
CA SER A 29 15.36 10.55 11.75
C SER A 29 15.06 11.77 10.88
N ASN A 30 15.84 12.84 11.10
CA ASN A 30 15.69 14.10 10.42
C ASN A 30 16.22 14.01 8.98
N ARG A 31 15.38 14.47 8.05
CA ARG A 31 15.63 14.48 6.62
C ARG A 31 14.86 15.62 5.97
N ILE A 32 15.45 16.20 4.93
CA ILE A 32 14.77 17.13 4.04
C ILE A 32 14.44 16.36 2.77
N LEU A 33 13.15 16.27 2.45
CA LEU A 33 12.65 15.80 1.17
C LEU A 33 11.84 16.92 0.53
N GLY A 34 12.13 17.22 -0.72
CA GLY A 34 11.46 18.28 -1.45
C GLY A 34 11.73 18.19 -2.94
N LYS A 35 11.39 19.26 -3.66
CA LYS A 35 11.59 19.38 -5.09
C LYS A 35 12.46 20.62 -5.39
N PHE A 36 13.41 20.50 -6.29
CA PHE A 36 14.06 21.67 -6.89
C PHE A 36 13.07 22.40 -7.82
N SER A 37 13.38 23.64 -8.20
CA SER A 37 12.52 24.42 -9.12
C SER A 37 12.27 23.73 -10.46
N GLY A 38 13.20 22.89 -10.92
CA GLY A 38 13.05 22.07 -12.12
C GLY A 38 12.21 20.78 -11.95
N GLY A 39 11.68 20.50 -10.76
CA GLY A 39 10.86 19.31 -10.48
C GLY A 39 11.65 18.05 -10.08
N GLU A 40 12.98 18.13 -10.03
CA GLU A 40 13.84 17.06 -9.54
C GLU A 40 13.70 16.87 -8.02
N SER A 41 13.75 15.62 -7.57
CA SER A 41 13.70 15.28 -6.14
C SER A 41 14.98 15.71 -5.42
N ARG A 42 14.82 16.39 -4.29
CA ARG A 42 15.89 16.77 -3.36
C ARG A 42 15.78 15.94 -2.10
N CYS A 43 16.89 15.31 -1.70
CA CYS A 43 16.98 14.54 -0.46
C CYS A 43 18.26 14.89 0.30
N GLU A 44 18.12 15.24 1.58
CA GLU A 44 19.24 15.43 2.49
C GLU A 44 18.98 14.69 3.81
N ILE A 45 19.80 13.69 4.12
CA ILE A 45 19.77 13.00 5.41
C ILE A 45 20.59 13.83 6.41
N LYS A 46 19.97 14.27 7.51
CA LYS A 46 20.61 15.17 8.47
C LYS A 46 21.31 14.42 9.60
N ASP A 47 20.79 13.25 9.97
CA ASP A 47 21.41 12.43 11.00
C ASP A 47 22.48 11.50 10.42
N SER A 48 23.51 11.18 11.23
CA SER A 48 24.50 10.19 10.83
C SER A 48 23.88 8.79 10.72
N VAL A 49 24.06 8.17 9.55
CA VAL A 49 23.66 6.78 9.24
C VAL A 49 24.83 5.80 9.23
N ARG A 50 26.07 6.29 9.42
CA ARG A 50 27.30 5.48 9.31
C ARG A 50 27.27 4.29 10.26
N GLY A 51 27.44 3.09 9.72
CA GLY A 51 27.46 1.83 10.48
C GLY A 51 26.12 1.40 11.06
N LYS A 52 25.04 2.15 10.82
CA LYS A 52 23.70 1.86 11.36
C LYS A 52 22.87 0.98 10.42
N ASP A 53 21.84 0.36 10.99
CA ASP A 53 20.81 -0.37 10.26
C ASP A 53 19.64 0.58 9.96
N VAL A 54 19.48 0.94 8.69
CA VAL A 54 18.56 1.97 8.24
C VAL A 54 17.30 1.34 7.65
N TYR A 55 16.13 1.81 8.07
CA TYR A 55 14.83 1.44 7.54
C TYR A 55 14.18 2.68 6.92
N ILE A 56 13.79 2.59 5.64
CA ILE A 56 13.13 3.69 4.93
C ILE A 56 11.68 3.28 4.66
N ILE A 57 10.74 3.98 5.28
CA ILE A 57 9.30 3.74 5.12
C ILE A 57 8.77 4.64 4.00
N GLN A 58 8.29 4.02 2.91
CA GLN A 58 7.67 4.72 1.78
C GLN A 58 6.61 3.83 1.14
N SER A 59 5.39 4.32 1.01
CA SER A 59 4.29 3.65 0.33
C SER A 59 4.10 4.13 -1.10
N GLY A 60 3.64 3.24 -1.99
CA GLY A 60 3.36 3.51 -3.41
C GLY A 60 2.03 4.22 -3.68
N SER A 61 1.65 5.23 -2.87
CA SER A 61 0.41 6.00 -3.03
C SER A 61 0.64 7.44 -3.47
N GLY A 62 -0.38 8.10 -4.04
CA GLY A 62 -0.29 9.50 -4.47
C GLY A 62 0.59 9.66 -5.73
N ASN A 63 1.60 10.53 -5.67
CA ASN A 63 2.57 10.70 -6.76
C ASN A 63 3.56 9.52 -6.81
N VAL A 64 3.11 8.38 -7.32
CA VAL A 64 3.84 7.08 -7.27
C VAL A 64 5.26 7.19 -7.81
N ASN A 65 5.44 7.83 -8.96
CA ASN A 65 6.74 7.97 -9.60
C ASN A 65 7.70 8.79 -8.73
N ASP A 66 7.23 9.92 -8.20
CA ASP A 66 8.02 10.78 -7.31
C ASP A 66 8.40 10.05 -6.03
N ASN A 67 7.44 9.35 -5.42
CA ASN A 67 7.68 8.60 -4.19
C ASN A 67 8.68 7.45 -4.40
N LEU A 68 8.66 6.81 -5.56
CA LEU A 68 9.64 5.78 -5.91
C LEU A 68 11.04 6.41 -6.12
N ILE A 69 11.14 7.52 -6.83
CA ILE A 69 12.41 8.22 -7.04
C ILE A 69 12.97 8.74 -5.71
N ASP A 70 12.14 9.33 -4.85
CA ASP A 70 12.51 9.74 -3.50
C ASP A 70 13.08 8.56 -2.70
N LEU A 71 12.43 7.39 -2.75
CA LEU A 71 12.91 6.18 -2.08
C LEU A 71 14.29 5.76 -2.60
N CYS A 72 14.46 5.71 -3.93
CA CYS A 72 15.74 5.36 -4.55
C CYS A 72 16.87 6.32 -4.16
N ILE A 73 16.58 7.64 -4.15
CA ILE A 73 17.56 8.66 -3.76
C ILE A 73 17.90 8.53 -2.27
N MET A 74 16.91 8.31 -1.39
CA MET A 74 17.15 8.09 0.04
C MET A 74 18.02 6.85 0.28
N ILE A 75 17.77 5.75 -0.43
CA ILE A 75 18.59 4.54 -0.37
C ILE A 75 20.03 4.86 -0.78
N SER A 76 20.21 5.54 -1.91
CA SER A 76 21.52 5.95 -2.42
C SER A 76 22.28 6.86 -1.44
N ALA A 77 21.60 7.84 -0.86
CA ALA A 77 22.15 8.74 0.15
C ALA A 77 22.58 7.98 1.41
N CYS A 78 21.79 7.02 1.88
CA CYS A 78 22.13 6.19 3.04
C CYS A 78 23.32 5.28 2.76
N LYS A 79 23.40 4.69 1.56
CA LYS A 79 24.54 3.87 1.13
C LYS A 79 25.82 4.70 1.03
N THR A 80 25.76 5.87 0.41
CA THR A 80 26.87 6.84 0.36
C THR A 80 27.30 7.28 1.76
N GLY A 81 26.34 7.47 2.67
CA GLY A 81 26.56 7.75 4.09
C GLY A 81 27.15 6.58 4.90
N SER A 82 27.56 5.48 4.25
CA SER A 82 28.16 4.30 4.88
C SER A 82 27.23 3.58 5.87
N ALA A 83 25.92 3.56 5.60
CA ALA A 83 24.99 2.70 6.34
C ALA A 83 25.39 1.23 6.22
N LYS A 84 25.35 0.48 7.33
CA LYS A 84 25.70 -0.95 7.36
C LYS A 84 24.70 -1.75 6.51
N ARG A 85 23.42 -1.44 6.67
CA ARG A 85 22.30 -2.05 5.93
C ARG A 85 21.24 -0.99 5.69
N VAL A 86 20.55 -1.10 4.56
CA VAL A 86 19.42 -0.25 4.18
C VAL A 86 18.30 -1.17 3.77
N THR A 87 17.17 -1.08 4.46
CA THR A 87 15.96 -1.88 4.25
C THR A 87 14.84 -0.95 3.83
N ALA A 88 14.25 -1.18 2.66
CA ALA A 88 13.05 -0.48 2.24
C ALA A 88 11.82 -1.16 2.86
N VAL A 89 11.01 -0.38 3.56
CA VAL A 89 9.71 -0.81 4.12
C VAL A 89 8.63 -0.18 3.25
N VAL A 90 8.00 -0.99 2.42
CA VAL A 90 7.11 -0.53 1.36
C VAL A 90 5.72 -1.13 1.54
N PRO A 91 4.82 -0.48 2.33
CA PRO A 91 3.52 -1.05 2.67
C PRO A 91 2.65 -1.37 1.45
N LEU A 92 2.52 -0.42 0.50
CA LEU A 92 1.98 -0.69 -0.84
C LEU A 92 3.14 -0.66 -1.83
N PHE A 93 3.45 -1.81 -2.44
CA PHE A 93 4.52 -1.91 -3.43
C PHE A 93 4.12 -1.21 -4.74
N PRO A 94 4.88 -0.19 -5.21
CA PRO A 94 4.53 0.53 -6.43
C PRO A 94 4.60 -0.39 -7.65
N TYR A 95 3.67 -0.18 -8.60
CA TYR A 95 3.55 -0.96 -9.84
C TYR A 95 3.27 -2.46 -9.66
N SER A 96 2.88 -2.93 -8.47
CA SER A 96 2.57 -4.35 -8.20
C SER A 96 1.50 -4.96 -9.11
N ARG A 97 0.66 -4.13 -9.73
CA ARG A 97 -0.40 -4.54 -10.67
C ARG A 97 0.03 -4.58 -12.13
N GLN A 98 1.27 -4.20 -12.46
CA GLN A 98 1.77 -4.33 -13.82
C GLN A 98 1.95 -5.83 -14.13
N PRO A 99 1.31 -6.35 -15.19
CA PRO A 99 1.43 -7.76 -15.51
C PRO A 99 2.85 -8.09 -15.96
N ASP A 100 3.37 -9.23 -15.54
CA ASP A 100 4.58 -9.79 -16.14
C ASP A 100 4.32 -10.06 -17.62
N TRP A 101 5.05 -9.35 -18.48
CA TRP A 101 4.93 -9.59 -19.91
C TRP A 101 5.65 -10.89 -20.26
N PRO A 102 5.01 -11.84 -20.96
CA PRO A 102 5.71 -13.03 -21.39
C PRO A 102 6.72 -12.66 -22.47
N TYR A 103 7.99 -12.93 -22.19
CA TYR A 103 9.09 -12.75 -23.15
C TYR A 103 9.33 -14.04 -23.93
N ASN A 104 9.71 -13.92 -25.19
CA ASN A 104 10.17 -15.08 -25.96
C ASN A 104 11.58 -15.51 -25.48
N LYS A 105 12.06 -16.67 -25.98
CA LYS A 105 13.40 -17.20 -25.64
C LYS A 105 14.56 -16.26 -26.01
N ALA A 106 14.32 -15.28 -26.88
CA ALA A 106 15.30 -14.27 -27.28
C ALA A 106 15.22 -12.98 -26.44
N GLY A 107 14.36 -12.93 -25.42
CA GLY A 107 14.20 -11.77 -24.54
C GLY A 107 13.40 -10.62 -25.16
N ALA A 108 12.74 -10.83 -26.31
CA ALA A 108 11.83 -9.84 -26.88
C ALA A 108 10.40 -10.03 -26.31
N PRO A 109 9.65 -8.95 -26.09
CA PRO A 109 8.24 -9.04 -25.71
C PRO A 109 7.48 -9.88 -26.74
N LEU A 110 6.67 -10.86 -26.32
CA LEU A 110 5.75 -11.51 -27.26
C LEU A 110 4.82 -10.45 -27.88
N GLU A 111 4.56 -10.51 -29.18
CA GLU A 111 3.69 -9.54 -29.83
C GLU A 111 2.29 -9.58 -29.21
N ARG A 112 1.79 -8.40 -28.86
CA ARG A 112 0.44 -8.20 -28.37
C ARG A 112 -0.51 -8.50 -29.53
N ARG A 113 -1.30 -9.59 -29.45
CA ARG A 113 -2.53 -9.63 -30.26
C ARG A 113 -3.31 -8.36 -29.93
N PRO A 114 -3.56 -7.45 -30.88
CA PRO A 114 -4.27 -6.22 -30.57
C PRO A 114 -5.60 -6.60 -29.94
N ILE A 115 -5.83 -6.09 -28.73
CA ILE A 115 -7.12 -6.21 -28.07
C ILE A 115 -8.09 -5.49 -29.00
N ARG A 116 -8.94 -6.23 -29.72
CA ARG A 116 -9.99 -5.63 -30.54
C ARG A 116 -10.93 -4.90 -29.58
N PHE A 117 -10.84 -3.57 -29.55
CA PHE A 117 -11.69 -2.69 -28.73
C PHE A 117 -13.17 -2.70 -29.17
N THR A 118 -13.56 -3.56 -30.12
CA THR A 118 -14.93 -3.64 -30.67
C THR A 118 -15.87 -4.55 -29.89
N GLU A 119 -15.42 -5.24 -28.84
CA GLU A 119 -16.34 -5.86 -27.90
C GLU A 119 -16.56 -4.93 -26.71
N HIS A 120 -17.73 -4.29 -26.67
CA HIS A 120 -18.37 -3.99 -25.39
C HIS A 120 -18.52 -5.31 -24.65
N ARG A 121 -17.48 -5.76 -23.95
CA ARG A 121 -17.61 -6.83 -22.96
C ARG A 121 -18.40 -6.25 -21.80
N ASN A 122 -19.73 -6.20 -21.99
CA ASN A 122 -20.67 -6.43 -20.91
C ASN A 122 -20.44 -7.88 -20.44
N ALA A 123 -19.27 -8.15 -19.84
CA ALA A 123 -19.05 -9.35 -19.08
C ALA A 123 -20.04 -9.25 -17.92
N SER A 124 -21.16 -9.97 -18.05
CA SER A 124 -22.09 -10.19 -16.97
C SER A 124 -21.29 -10.85 -15.85
N MET A 125 -21.21 -10.17 -14.70
CA MET A 125 -20.68 -10.83 -13.50
C MET A 125 -21.63 -11.97 -13.16
N MET A 126 -21.08 -13.19 -13.05
CA MET A 126 -21.80 -14.37 -12.60
C MET A 126 -21.43 -14.62 -11.15
N LEU A 127 -22.43 -14.85 -10.31
CA LEU A 127 -22.22 -15.33 -8.94
C LEU A 127 -22.23 -16.86 -8.96
N VAL A 128 -21.24 -17.46 -8.32
CA VAL A 128 -21.20 -18.91 -8.08
C VAL A 128 -21.35 -19.13 -6.58
N GLY A 129 -22.40 -19.85 -6.17
CA GLY A 129 -22.76 -20.09 -4.78
C GLY A 129 -24.03 -19.33 -4.34
N ASP A 130 -24.65 -19.78 -3.24
CA ASP A 130 -25.83 -19.16 -2.65
C ASP A 130 -25.45 -18.20 -1.52
N VAL A 131 -25.95 -16.96 -1.62
CA VAL A 131 -25.71 -15.88 -0.68
C VAL A 131 -27.01 -15.37 -0.03
N SER A 132 -28.15 -15.99 -0.35
CA SER A 132 -29.45 -15.56 0.13
C SER A 132 -29.53 -15.61 1.65
N ASN A 133 -30.00 -14.53 2.27
CA ASN A 133 -30.11 -14.34 3.72
C ASN A 133 -28.77 -14.47 4.49
N ARG A 134 -27.63 -14.25 3.83
CA ARG A 134 -26.30 -14.29 4.46
C ARG A 134 -25.64 -12.91 4.53
N ILE A 135 -24.66 -12.78 5.42
CA ILE A 135 -23.70 -11.67 5.38
C ILE A 135 -22.60 -12.08 4.40
N CYS A 136 -22.27 -11.19 3.46
CA CYS A 136 -21.20 -11.40 2.51
C CYS A 136 -20.01 -10.52 2.83
N ILE A 137 -18.82 -11.08 2.66
CA ILE A 137 -17.55 -10.39 2.89
C ILE A 137 -16.76 -10.48 1.58
N LEU A 138 -16.60 -9.35 0.91
CA LEU A 138 -15.71 -9.19 -0.23
C LEU A 138 -14.29 -9.01 0.30
N VAL A 139 -13.35 -9.80 -0.22
CA VAL A 139 -11.93 -9.72 0.15
C VAL A 139 -11.13 -9.46 -1.11
N ASP A 140 -10.28 -8.45 -1.08
CA ASP A 140 -9.38 -8.11 -2.18
C ASP A 140 -8.06 -7.55 -1.63
N ASP A 141 -7.00 -7.52 -2.44
CA ASP A 141 -5.72 -6.95 -2.03
C ASP A 141 -5.71 -5.42 -2.16
N ILE A 142 -6.19 -4.90 -3.29
CA ILE A 142 -6.11 -3.49 -3.67
C ILE A 142 -7.45 -3.01 -4.22
N VAL A 143 -7.95 -1.89 -3.70
CA VAL A 143 -9.05 -1.14 -4.34
C VAL A 143 -8.55 0.21 -4.81
N ASP A 144 -8.64 0.40 -6.13
CA ASP A 144 -8.22 1.60 -6.82
C ASP A 144 -9.43 2.47 -7.20
N THR A 145 -10.08 2.24 -8.35
CA THR A 145 -11.28 3.01 -8.74
C THR A 145 -12.56 2.54 -8.05
N GLY A 146 -12.55 1.38 -7.39
CA GLY A 146 -13.75 0.81 -6.74
C GLY A 146 -14.83 0.25 -7.71
N ASN A 147 -14.60 0.25 -9.03
CA ASN A 147 -15.58 -0.25 -10.01
C ASN A 147 -15.97 -1.72 -9.78
N THR A 148 -14.98 -2.60 -9.67
CA THR A 148 -15.21 -4.05 -9.54
C THR A 148 -15.92 -4.38 -8.23
N ILE A 149 -15.41 -3.87 -7.11
CA ILE A 149 -15.92 -4.21 -5.78
C ILE A 149 -17.34 -3.70 -5.56
N THR A 150 -17.69 -2.52 -6.08
CA THR A 150 -19.06 -1.98 -5.97
C THR A 150 -20.06 -2.69 -6.87
N ARG A 151 -19.64 -3.15 -8.07
CA ARG A 151 -20.46 -4.04 -8.91
C ARG A 151 -20.70 -5.39 -8.26
N ALA A 152 -19.68 -5.98 -7.63
CA ALA A 152 -19.80 -7.22 -6.88
C ALA A 152 -20.78 -7.06 -5.70
N ALA A 153 -20.68 -5.96 -4.94
CA ALA A 153 -21.61 -5.66 -3.85
C ALA A 153 -23.05 -5.53 -4.33
N LYS A 154 -23.27 -4.88 -5.48
CA LYS A 154 -24.60 -4.77 -6.10
C LYS A 154 -25.16 -6.14 -6.49
N LEU A 155 -24.34 -7.03 -7.05
CA LEU A 155 -24.75 -8.39 -7.39
C LEU A 155 -25.10 -9.17 -6.12
N LEU A 156 -24.27 -9.12 -5.08
CA LEU A 156 -24.54 -9.81 -3.81
C LEU A 156 -25.87 -9.38 -3.17
N LYS A 157 -26.14 -8.07 -3.09
CA LYS A 157 -27.43 -7.57 -2.58
C LYS A 157 -28.61 -8.04 -3.46
N LYS A 158 -28.44 -8.07 -4.79
CA LYS A 158 -29.49 -8.55 -5.72
C LYS A 158 -29.81 -10.03 -5.49
N GLU A 159 -28.80 -10.85 -5.20
CA GLU A 159 -28.94 -12.29 -4.93
C GLU A 159 -29.33 -12.60 -3.47
N GLY A 160 -29.73 -11.59 -2.69
CA GLY A 160 -30.33 -11.78 -1.36
C GLY A 160 -29.38 -11.67 -0.17
N ALA A 161 -28.16 -11.15 -0.35
CA ALA A 161 -27.26 -10.87 0.78
C ALA A 161 -27.88 -9.82 1.73
N THR A 162 -27.87 -10.10 3.03
CA THR A 162 -28.37 -9.18 4.07
C THR A 162 -27.42 -7.98 4.25
N GLN A 163 -26.12 -8.24 4.32
CA GLN A 163 -25.06 -7.24 4.45
C GLN A 163 -23.89 -7.58 3.54
N VAL A 164 -23.17 -6.54 3.09
CA VAL A 164 -21.96 -6.65 2.28
C VAL A 164 -20.87 -5.80 2.91
N TYR A 165 -19.87 -6.49 3.47
CA TYR A 165 -18.62 -5.91 3.93
C TYR A 165 -17.56 -6.05 2.85
N ALA A 166 -16.63 -5.10 2.78
CA ALA A 166 -15.46 -5.19 1.93
C ALA A 166 -14.20 -5.04 2.77
N LEU A 167 -13.29 -6.02 2.74
CA LEU A 167 -12.02 -6.04 3.46
C LEU A 167 -10.90 -6.00 2.42
N VAL A 168 -10.12 -4.93 2.42
CA VAL A 168 -9.10 -4.70 1.41
C VAL A 168 -7.82 -4.21 2.03
N THR A 169 -6.69 -4.84 1.75
CA THR A 169 -5.41 -4.42 2.35
C THR A 169 -5.07 -2.97 1.98
N HIS A 170 -5.11 -2.64 0.68
CA HIS A 170 -4.68 -1.35 0.16
C HIS A 170 -5.84 -0.56 -0.48
N GLY A 171 -6.40 0.40 0.25
CA GLY A 171 -7.39 1.35 -0.28
C GLY A 171 -6.75 2.54 -1.00
N VAL A 172 -6.38 2.39 -2.28
CA VAL A 172 -5.78 3.47 -3.09
C VAL A 172 -6.80 4.56 -3.43
N PHE A 173 -8.05 4.16 -3.72
CA PHE A 173 -9.20 5.06 -3.91
C PHE A 173 -8.97 6.24 -4.87
N SER A 174 -8.49 5.97 -6.07
CA SER A 174 -8.29 7.02 -7.09
C SER A 174 -9.59 7.51 -7.72
N GLY A 175 -9.58 8.75 -8.22
CA GLY A 175 -10.69 9.34 -8.95
C GLY A 175 -11.96 9.46 -8.10
N ASP A 176 -13.08 8.95 -8.61
CA ASP A 176 -14.39 9.01 -7.97
C ASP A 176 -14.67 7.85 -6.99
N ALA A 177 -13.64 7.07 -6.62
CA ALA A 177 -13.80 5.85 -5.83
C ALA A 177 -14.58 6.06 -4.52
N ILE A 178 -14.29 7.13 -3.76
CA ILE A 178 -14.99 7.41 -2.50
C ILE A 178 -16.47 7.72 -2.72
N ALA A 179 -16.80 8.56 -3.70
CA ALA A 179 -18.19 8.85 -4.06
C ALA A 179 -18.92 7.58 -4.51
N ARG A 180 -18.24 6.72 -5.29
CA ARG A 180 -18.76 5.43 -5.74
C ARG A 180 -19.03 4.48 -4.59
N ILE A 181 -18.13 4.38 -3.61
CA ILE A 181 -18.31 3.54 -2.42
C ILE A 181 -19.49 4.04 -1.59
N ASN A 182 -19.61 5.35 -1.37
CA ASN A 182 -20.73 5.95 -0.66
C ASN A 182 -22.08 5.60 -1.31
N ALA A 183 -22.18 5.72 -2.64
CA ALA A 183 -23.39 5.40 -3.40
C ALA A 183 -23.62 3.88 -3.61
N SER A 184 -22.69 3.03 -3.20
CA SER A 184 -22.77 1.58 -3.45
C SER A 184 -23.59 0.81 -2.42
N ALA A 185 -23.85 -0.45 -2.77
CA ALA A 185 -24.45 -1.48 -1.93
C ALA A 185 -23.55 -1.99 -0.78
N ILE A 186 -22.31 -1.50 -0.66
CA ILE A 186 -21.41 -1.85 0.45
C ILE A 186 -21.93 -1.18 1.72
N ASP A 187 -22.08 -1.97 2.78
CA ASP A 187 -22.50 -1.48 4.10
C ASP A 187 -21.29 -0.92 4.87
N LYS A 188 -20.13 -1.58 4.78
CA LYS A 188 -18.89 -1.14 5.42
C LYS A 188 -17.65 -1.52 4.62
N MET A 189 -16.73 -0.58 4.47
CA MET A 189 -15.45 -0.74 3.78
C MET A 189 -14.33 -0.72 4.82
N LEU A 190 -13.56 -1.79 4.93
CA LEU A 190 -12.41 -1.92 5.82
C LEU A 190 -11.13 -1.91 4.98
N VAL A 191 -10.22 -1.01 5.31
CA VAL A 191 -8.88 -0.98 4.72
C VAL A 191 -7.79 -0.86 5.75
N THR A 192 -6.53 -1.05 5.38
CA THR A 192 -5.41 -0.71 6.28
C THR A 192 -4.91 0.71 6.03
N ASN A 193 -4.09 1.23 6.96
CA ASN A 193 -3.29 2.44 6.74
C ASN A 193 -1.97 2.16 5.98
N SER A 194 -1.90 1.14 5.11
CA SER A 194 -0.76 0.96 4.21
C SER A 194 -0.55 2.16 3.28
N VAL A 195 -1.61 2.93 3.01
CA VAL A 195 -1.60 4.21 2.30
C VAL A 195 -2.36 5.23 3.15
N PRO A 196 -2.10 6.55 3.03
CA PRO A 196 -2.82 7.54 3.81
C PRO A 196 -4.34 7.49 3.57
N GLN A 197 -5.11 7.49 4.65
CA GLN A 197 -6.59 7.40 4.61
C GLN A 197 -7.30 8.59 5.27
N ASN A 198 -6.58 9.63 5.73
CA ASN A 198 -7.17 10.69 6.56
C ASN A 198 -8.26 11.47 5.82
N GLU A 199 -8.03 11.79 4.55
CA GLU A 199 -9.02 12.46 3.71
C GLU A 199 -10.19 11.52 3.36
N HIS A 200 -9.88 10.29 2.96
CA HIS A 200 -10.88 9.27 2.62
C HIS A 200 -11.86 9.01 3.78
N ARG A 201 -11.36 8.93 5.02
CA ARG A 201 -12.18 8.76 6.23
C ARG A 201 -13.13 9.93 6.47
N ARG A 202 -12.71 11.17 6.15
CA ARG A 202 -13.59 12.35 6.27
C ARG A 202 -14.72 12.33 5.23
N LEU A 203 -14.44 11.81 4.04
CA LEU A 203 -15.37 11.79 2.91
C LEU A 203 -16.26 10.54 2.85
N CYS A 204 -15.88 9.46 3.53
CA CYS A 204 -16.57 8.17 3.48
C CYS A 204 -16.97 7.69 4.88
N PRO A 205 -18.23 7.88 5.33
CA PRO A 205 -18.68 7.41 6.64
C PRO A 205 -18.71 5.88 6.76
N LYS A 206 -18.68 5.16 5.62
CA LYS A 206 -18.62 3.69 5.57
C LYS A 206 -17.20 3.14 5.76
N LEU A 207 -16.17 4.00 5.73
CA LEU A 207 -14.77 3.59 5.73
C LEU A 207 -14.22 3.44 7.15
N GLU A 208 -13.76 2.24 7.48
CA GLU A 208 -12.96 1.94 8.65
C GLU A 208 -11.53 1.63 8.24
N VAL A 209 -10.57 2.09 9.05
CA VAL A 209 -9.14 1.93 8.76
C VAL A 209 -8.47 1.21 9.91
N LEU A 210 -7.94 0.04 9.61
CA LEU A 210 -7.15 -0.79 10.51
C LEU A 210 -5.70 -0.31 10.52
N ASP A 211 -5.14 -0.11 11.71
CA ASP A 211 -3.74 0.27 11.86
C ASP A 211 -2.82 -0.96 11.74
N ILE A 212 -1.82 -0.87 10.86
CA ILE A 212 -0.80 -1.90 10.66
C ILE A 212 0.59 -1.44 11.11
N SER A 213 0.68 -0.34 11.84
CA SER A 213 1.94 0.21 12.36
C SER A 213 2.66 -0.80 13.28
N ALA A 214 1.92 -1.53 14.12
CA ALA A 214 2.47 -2.56 15.00
C ALA A 214 3.12 -3.72 14.23
N VAL A 215 2.52 -4.13 13.09
CA VAL A 215 3.06 -5.20 12.24
C VAL A 215 4.41 -4.77 11.65
N PHE A 216 4.49 -3.55 11.11
CA PHE A 216 5.76 -3.04 10.56
C PHE A 216 6.81 -2.78 11.63
N ALA A 217 6.43 -2.23 12.79
CA ALA A 217 7.34 -2.03 13.91
C ALA A 217 7.94 -3.36 14.37
N GLU A 218 7.12 -4.39 14.56
CA GLU A 218 7.60 -5.71 14.98
C GLU A 218 8.44 -6.39 13.88
N ALA A 219 8.08 -6.24 12.60
CA ALA A 219 8.89 -6.74 11.50
C ALA A 219 10.28 -6.08 11.47
N ILE A 220 10.33 -4.75 11.60
CA ILE A 220 11.59 -3.98 11.68
C ILE A 220 12.42 -4.44 12.88
N ARG A 221 11.79 -4.58 14.07
CA ARG A 221 12.46 -5.05 15.29
C ARG A 221 13.09 -6.44 15.06
N ARG A 222 12.35 -7.37 14.47
CA ARG A 222 12.82 -8.74 14.21
C ARG A 222 13.96 -8.78 13.20
N VAL A 223 13.83 -8.07 12.07
CA VAL A 223 14.91 -7.96 11.05
C VAL A 223 16.18 -7.37 11.65
N HIS A 224 16.04 -6.39 12.55
CA HIS A 224 17.16 -5.77 13.22
C HIS A 224 17.91 -6.74 14.13
N HIS A 225 17.17 -7.54 14.92
CA HIS A 225 17.75 -8.49 15.89
C HIS A 225 18.09 -9.87 15.28
N GLY A 226 17.76 -10.10 14.00
CA GLY A 226 17.95 -11.41 13.35
C GLY A 226 16.94 -12.47 13.81
N GLU A 227 15.78 -12.03 14.32
CA GLU A 227 14.70 -12.91 14.76
C GLU A 227 13.80 -13.31 13.58
N SER A 228 13.10 -14.44 13.72
CA SER A 228 12.19 -14.93 12.68
C SER A 228 10.99 -14.02 12.48
N ILE A 229 10.76 -13.59 11.24
CA ILE A 229 9.57 -12.84 10.81
C ILE A 229 8.36 -13.78 10.66
N SER A 230 8.57 -15.08 10.44
CA SER A 230 7.49 -16.05 10.19
C SER A 230 6.43 -16.11 11.30
N VAL A 231 6.80 -15.73 12.53
CA VAL A 231 5.87 -15.62 13.67
C VAL A 231 4.75 -14.61 13.41
N LEU A 232 5.00 -13.56 12.61
CA LEU A 232 3.97 -12.57 12.24
C LEU A 232 2.89 -13.13 11.31
N PHE A 233 3.12 -14.31 10.72
CA PHE A 233 2.15 -14.98 9.86
C PHE A 233 1.39 -16.10 10.60
N GLN A 234 1.81 -16.42 11.83
CA GLN A 234 1.17 -17.42 12.66
C GLN A 234 0.02 -16.80 13.43
N HIS A 235 -1.15 -17.44 13.35
CA HIS A 235 -2.36 -17.04 14.05
C HIS A 235 -2.66 -18.12 15.09
N ASN A 236 -2.11 -17.97 16.29
CA ASN A 236 -2.44 -18.79 17.46
C ASN A 236 -3.29 -17.97 18.43
#